data_AF-A0A358X3C9-F1
#
_entry.id   AF-A0A358X3C9-F1
#
_cell.length_a   1.000
_cell.length_b   1.000
_cell.length_c   1.000
_cell.angle_alpha   90.00
_cell.angle_beta   90.00
_cell.angle_gamma   90.00
#
_symmetry.space_group_name_H-M   'P 1'
#
loop_
_entity.id
_entity.type
_entity.pdbx_description
1 polymer ?
#
loop_
_entity_poly.entity_id
_entity_poly.type
_entity_poly.pdbx_seq_one_letter_code
_entity_poly.pdbx_strand_id
1 'polypeptide(L)'
;MNSLILTTTPSRDYELLDSGDGEKLERYGAVVVSRPDPQALWHKKLASAAWKSAHAKFSRTAERAEWKFDAHTPERWNIELAGLKFWIKPTAFKHVGIFPEQVSNWTWMQECIKKSAHPVKVLN
;
A
#
# COMPACT_ATOMS: atom_id res chain seq x y z
N MET A 1 -20.39 7.12 22.15
CA MET A 1 -20.32 7.09 20.68
C MET A 1 -19.71 5.75 20.29
N ASN A 2 -20.39 4.97 19.45
CA ASN A 2 -19.79 3.75 18.89
C ASN A 2 -19.09 4.14 17.59
N SER A 3 -17.76 4.10 17.59
CA SER A 3 -16.96 4.29 16.38
C SER A 3 -16.92 2.99 15.58
N LEU A 4 -17.19 3.07 14.28
CA LEU A 4 -16.95 1.98 13.34
C LEU A 4 -15.51 2.07 12.83
N ILE A 5 -14.70 1.04 13.07
CA ILE A 5 -13.32 0.96 12.57
C ILE A 5 -13.28 -0.01 11.39
N LEU A 6 -12.97 0.51 10.21
CA LEU A 6 -12.73 -0.32 9.02
C LEU A 6 -11.24 -0.67 8.97
N THR A 7 -10.95 -1.96 8.83
CA THR A 7 -9.57 -2.48 8.81
C THR A 7 -9.30 -3.16 7.49
N THR A 8 -8.17 -2.85 6.85
CA THR A 8 -7.70 -3.57 5.67
C THR A 8 -6.88 -4.77 6.13
N THR A 9 -7.37 -5.96 5.81
CA THR A 9 -6.72 -7.22 6.15
C THR A 9 -5.70 -7.62 5.09
N PRO A 10 -4.71 -8.47 5.43
CA PRO A 10 -3.82 -9.07 4.45
C PRO A 10 -4.58 -9.78 3.33
N SER A 11 -4.07 -9.65 2.12
CA SER A 11 -4.63 -10.27 0.91
C SER A 11 -3.50 -10.82 0.03
N ARG A 12 -3.87 -11.50 -1.06
CA ARG A 12 -2.90 -12.00 -2.04
C ARG A 12 -2.02 -10.89 -2.60
N ASP A 13 -2.55 -9.69 -2.81
CA ASP A 13 -1.87 -8.63 -3.57
C ASP A 13 -1.53 -7.38 -2.74
N TYR A 14 -1.97 -7.32 -1.47
CA TYR A 14 -1.51 -6.31 -0.52
C TYR A 14 -1.43 -6.85 0.91
N GLU A 15 -0.36 -6.49 1.62
CA GLU A 15 -0.18 -6.79 3.04
C GLU A 15 0.79 -5.80 3.69
N LEU A 16 0.45 -5.33 4.90
CA LEU A 16 1.43 -4.69 5.79
C LEU A 16 2.16 -5.80 6.55
N LEU A 17 3.42 -6.03 6.21
CA LEU A 17 4.24 -7.12 6.78
C LEU A 17 4.77 -6.76 8.17
N ASP A 18 5.24 -5.53 8.34
CA ASP A 18 5.77 -5.01 9.60
C ASP A 18 5.75 -3.48 9.60
N SER A 19 5.84 -2.90 10.79
CA SER A 19 6.01 -1.46 10.96
C SER A 19 6.71 -1.18 12.28
N GLY A 20 7.38 -0.04 12.33
CA GLY A 20 8.04 0.45 13.53
C GLY A 20 9.23 1.33 13.21
N ASP A 21 9.74 1.99 14.23
CA ASP A 21 10.86 2.93 14.19
C ASP A 21 10.69 3.99 13.07
N GLY A 22 9.45 4.45 12.85
CA GLY A 22 9.12 5.45 11.84
C GLY A 22 9.05 4.93 10.41
N GLU A 23 9.01 3.61 10.21
CA GLU A 23 8.93 2.96 8.90
C GLU A 23 7.83 1.90 8.82
N LYS A 24 7.46 1.54 7.59
CA LYS A 24 6.59 0.40 7.29
C LYS A 24 7.13 -0.44 6.14
N LEU A 25 6.88 -1.74 6.24
CA LEU A 25 7.23 -2.75 5.26
C LEU A 25 5.95 -3.34 4.67
N GLU A 26 5.73 -3.12 3.38
CA GLU A 26 4.49 -3.47 2.68
C GLU A 26 4.80 -4.41 1.51
N ARG A 27 3.93 -5.37 1.25
CA ARG A 27 3.97 -6.20 0.04
C ARG A 27 2.87 -5.75 -0.90
N TYR A 28 3.22 -5.53 -2.16
CA TYR A 28 2.30 -5.25 -3.25
C TYR A 28 2.51 -6.30 -4.34
N GLY A 29 1.60 -7.27 -4.44
CA GLY A 29 1.79 -8.46 -5.28
C GLY A 29 3.05 -9.22 -4.84
N ALA A 30 4.03 -9.33 -5.74
CA ALA A 30 5.31 -9.99 -5.48
C ALA A 30 6.42 -9.05 -4.97
N VAL A 31 6.21 -7.73 -4.99
CA VAL A 31 7.24 -6.74 -4.64
C VAL A 31 7.05 -6.27 -3.21
N VAL A 32 8.16 -6.20 -2.46
CA VAL A 32 8.19 -5.75 -1.06
C VAL A 32 8.83 -4.37 -1.01
N VAL A 33 8.18 -3.46 -0.31
CA VAL A 33 8.44 -2.03 -0.34
C VAL A 33 8.62 -1.52 1.10
N SER A 34 9.75 -0.89 1.40
CA SER A 34 10.00 -0.21 2.69
C SER A 34 9.92 1.30 2.51
N ARG A 35 9.15 1.99 3.35
CA ARG A 35 9.02 3.46 3.30
C ARG A 35 8.75 4.08 4.67
N PRO A 36 8.98 5.39 4.83
CA PRO A 36 8.69 6.08 6.09
C PRO A 36 7.19 6.12 6.41
N ASP A 37 6.88 5.86 7.67
CA ASP A 37 5.60 6.10 8.31
C ASP A 37 5.84 6.71 9.71
N PRO A 38 5.80 8.04 9.85
CA PRO A 38 6.19 8.72 11.09
C PRO A 38 5.26 8.42 12.28
N GLN A 39 4.12 7.76 12.05
CA GLN A 39 3.20 7.35 13.11
C GLN A 39 3.50 5.95 13.65
N ALA A 40 4.34 5.16 12.98
CA ALA A 40 4.79 3.85 13.45
C ALA A 40 5.88 3.99 14.52
N LEU A 41 5.51 4.52 15.69
CA LEU A 41 6.43 4.87 16.79
C LEU A 41 6.93 3.68 17.62
N TRP A 42 6.30 2.51 17.45
CA TRP A 42 6.70 1.27 18.12
C TRP A 42 7.93 0.63 17.46
N HIS A 43 8.54 -0.36 18.10
CA HIS A 43 9.67 -1.09 17.51
C HIS A 43 9.21 -2.07 16.43
N LYS A 44 10.07 -2.23 15.41
CA LYS A 44 9.92 -3.25 14.37
C LYS A 44 9.91 -4.64 15.00
N LYS A 45 9.04 -5.53 14.50
CA LYS A 45 8.91 -6.90 15.02
C LYS A 45 9.68 -7.92 14.19
N LEU A 46 9.80 -7.69 12.90
CA LEU A 46 10.56 -8.58 12.02
C LEU A 46 12.07 -8.32 12.15
N ALA A 47 12.85 -9.37 11.91
CA ALA A 47 14.30 -9.29 11.90
C ALA A 47 14.80 -8.30 10.84
N SER A 48 15.94 -7.67 11.10
CA SER A 48 16.59 -6.72 10.17
C SER A 48 16.80 -7.30 8.77
N ALA A 49 16.97 -8.63 8.64
CA ALA A 49 17.09 -9.30 7.36
C ALA A 49 15.87 -9.09 6.44
N ALA A 50 14.65 -9.15 6.98
CA ALA A 50 13.41 -8.95 6.21
C ALA A 50 13.29 -7.52 5.66
N TRP A 51 13.70 -6.53 6.45
CA TRP A 51 13.75 -5.13 6.03
C TRP A 51 14.86 -4.89 5.00
N LYS A 52 16.01 -5.56 5.16
CA LYS A 52 17.13 -5.49 4.22
C LYS A 52 16.80 -6.14 2.88
N SER A 53 15.92 -7.13 2.83
CA SER A 53 15.48 -7.79 1.59
C SER A 53 14.31 -7.10 0.88
N ALA A 54 13.90 -5.90 1.29
CA ALA A 54 12.87 -5.16 0.56
C ALA A 54 13.36 -4.75 -0.84
N HIS A 55 12.61 -5.16 -1.87
CA HIS A 55 12.87 -4.92 -3.28
C HIS A 55 12.92 -3.44 -3.68
N ALA A 56 12.18 -2.58 -2.97
CA ALA A 56 12.21 -1.13 -3.17
C ALA A 56 12.19 -0.41 -1.82
N LYS A 57 13.07 0.56 -1.64
CA LYS A 57 13.19 1.33 -0.40
C LYS A 57 13.15 2.81 -0.71
N PHE A 58 12.20 3.52 -0.11
CA PHE A 58 12.17 4.97 -0.15
C PHE A 58 12.83 5.53 1.10
N SER A 59 13.76 6.47 0.92
CA SER A 59 14.37 7.21 2.02
C SER A 59 14.27 8.71 1.78
N ARG A 60 14.02 9.46 2.85
CA ARG A 60 14.03 10.93 2.84
C ARG A 60 14.96 11.45 3.93
N THR A 61 16.01 12.15 3.53
CA THR A 61 16.84 12.99 4.40
C THR A 61 16.41 14.46 4.25
N ALA A 62 17.08 15.38 4.95
CA ALA A 62 16.82 16.81 4.79
C ALA A 62 17.17 17.30 3.36
N GLU A 63 18.13 16.66 2.70
CA GLU A 63 18.68 17.05 1.42
C GLU A 63 18.14 16.23 0.24
N ARG A 64 17.71 14.97 0.48
CA ARG A 64 17.38 14.04 -0.61
C ARG A 64 16.16 13.20 -0.31
N ALA A 65 15.31 13.04 -1.31
CA ALA A 65 14.24 12.04 -1.34
C ALA A 65 14.49 11.12 -2.54
N GLU A 66 14.68 9.82 -2.29
CA GLU A 66 14.99 8.88 -3.36
C GLU A 66 14.46 7.48 -3.10
N TRP A 67 14.29 6.76 -4.20
CA TRP A 67 14.06 5.32 -4.21
C TRP A 67 15.35 4.58 -4.51
N LYS A 68 15.59 3.50 -3.77
CA LYS A 68 16.59 2.48 -4.08
C LYS A 68 15.88 1.20 -4.44
N PHE A 69 16.20 0.65 -5.60
CA PHE A 69 15.58 -0.56 -6.14
C PHE A 69 16.61 -1.68 -6.23
N ASP A 70 16.18 -2.89 -5.91
CA ASP A 70 16.93 -4.09 -6.27
C ASP A 70 16.91 -4.28 -7.79
N ALA A 71 17.95 -4.92 -8.33
CA ALA A 71 18.18 -5.04 -9.78
C ALA A 71 17.03 -5.72 -10.55
N HIS A 72 16.22 -6.53 -9.88
CA HIS A 72 15.12 -7.28 -10.47
C HIS A 72 13.74 -6.63 -10.25
N THR A 73 13.68 -5.48 -9.58
CA THR A 73 12.41 -4.78 -9.36
C THR A 73 11.94 -4.11 -10.66
N PRO A 74 10.75 -4.46 -11.17
CA PRO A 74 10.24 -3.86 -12.41
C PRO A 74 9.86 -2.38 -12.20
N GLU A 75 9.92 -1.57 -13.26
CA GLU A 75 9.53 -0.14 -13.23
C GLU A 75 8.09 0.06 -12.74
N ARG A 76 7.20 -0.89 -13.11
CA ARG A 76 5.83 -1.01 -12.63
C ARG A 76 5.42 -2.48 -12.58
N TRP A 77 4.49 -2.83 -11.70
CA TRP A 77 3.94 -4.19 -11.62
C TRP A 77 2.43 -4.20 -11.37
N ASN A 78 1.79 -5.31 -11.70
CA ASN A 78 0.34 -5.47 -11.54
C ASN A 78 0.00 -5.94 -10.13
N ILE A 79 -1.12 -5.44 -9.61
CA ILE A 79 -1.81 -5.98 -8.44
C ILE A 79 -3.31 -6.04 -8.70
N GLU A 80 -4.04 -6.79 -7.89
CA GLU A 80 -5.50 -6.84 -7.91
C GLU A 80 -6.08 -6.59 -6.53
N LEU A 81 -6.95 -5.59 -6.40
CA LEU A 81 -7.65 -5.26 -5.14
C LEU A 81 -9.12 -5.06 -5.43
N ALA A 82 -9.99 -5.65 -4.61
CA ALA A 82 -11.46 -5.59 -4.79
C ALA A 82 -11.93 -5.96 -6.21
N GLY A 83 -11.26 -6.90 -6.88
CA GLY A 83 -11.56 -7.32 -8.27
C GLY A 83 -11.15 -6.30 -9.34
N LEU A 84 -10.44 -5.24 -8.98
CA LEU A 84 -9.91 -4.22 -9.89
C LEU A 84 -8.40 -4.40 -10.05
N LYS A 85 -7.90 -4.25 -11.28
CA LYS A 85 -6.48 -4.38 -11.60
C LYS A 85 -5.81 -3.02 -11.65
N PHE A 86 -4.65 -2.90 -11.00
CA PHE A 86 -3.89 -1.66 -10.92
C PHE A 86 -2.42 -1.88 -11.27
N TRP A 87 -1.77 -0.80 -11.73
CA TRP A 87 -0.32 -0.72 -11.71
C TRP A 87 0.15 -0.06 -10.43
N ILE A 88 1.11 -0.71 -9.79
CA ILE A 88 2.00 -0.03 -8.85
C ILE A 88 3.13 0.59 -9.64
N LYS A 89 3.35 1.89 -9.42
CA LYS A 89 4.46 2.64 -10.02
C LYS A 89 4.98 3.65 -9.00
N PRO A 90 6.12 3.36 -8.34
CA PRO A 90 6.81 4.31 -7.49
C PRO A 90 7.03 5.66 -8.22
N THR A 91 6.71 6.76 -7.54
CA THR A 91 6.85 8.12 -8.09
C THR A 91 8.16 8.76 -7.62
N ALA A 92 8.43 10.02 -8.00
CA ALA A 92 9.51 10.80 -7.40
C ALA A 92 9.33 11.02 -5.88
N PHE A 93 8.11 10.86 -5.37
CA PHE A 93 7.78 10.90 -3.95
C PHE A 93 7.61 9.50 -3.38
N LYS A 94 7.33 9.42 -2.07
CA LYS A 94 7.10 8.14 -1.39
C LYS A 94 5.93 7.33 -1.96
N HIS A 95 5.02 7.92 -2.75
CA HIS A 95 3.81 7.24 -3.20
C HIS A 95 4.10 6.17 -4.26
N VAL A 96 3.30 5.10 -4.18
CA VAL A 96 3.33 3.94 -5.08
C VAL A 96 2.15 3.89 -6.06
N GLY A 97 1.20 4.84 -5.93
CA GLY A 97 0.06 5.03 -6.83
C GLY A 97 -1.27 4.47 -6.34
N ILE A 98 -1.32 3.82 -5.18
CA ILE A 98 -2.57 3.31 -4.60
C ILE A 98 -2.57 3.37 -3.06
N PHE A 99 -3.78 3.44 -2.51
CA PHE A 99 -4.09 3.43 -1.08
C PHE A 99 -4.97 2.22 -0.75
N PRO A 100 -4.37 1.04 -0.45
CA PRO A 100 -5.11 -0.20 -0.21
C PRO A 100 -6.11 -0.11 0.94
N GLU A 101 -5.91 0.83 1.87
CA GLU A 101 -6.86 1.14 2.96
C GLU A 101 -8.25 1.54 2.47
N GLN A 102 -8.39 1.96 1.20
CA GLN A 102 -9.65 2.34 0.57
C GLN A 102 -10.45 1.15 0.03
N VAL A 103 -9.93 -0.09 0.11
CA VAL A 103 -10.60 -1.30 -0.41
C VAL A 103 -12.01 -1.48 0.16
N SER A 104 -12.23 -1.17 1.44
CA SER A 104 -13.56 -1.22 2.06
C SER A 104 -14.54 -0.25 1.40
N ASN A 105 -14.06 0.97 1.09
CA ASN A 105 -14.87 2.02 0.46
C ASN A 105 -15.18 1.65 -1.00
N TRP A 106 -14.22 1.08 -1.73
CA TRP A 106 -14.45 0.60 -3.10
C TRP A 106 -15.44 -0.55 -3.12
N THR A 107 -15.32 -1.49 -2.19
CA THR A 107 -16.24 -2.62 -2.07
C THR A 107 -17.67 -2.13 -1.80
N TRP A 108 -17.83 -1.18 -0.87
CA TRP A 108 -19.11 -0.54 -0.60
C TRP A 108 -19.68 0.17 -1.83
N MET A 109 -18.89 0.96 -2.55
CA MET A 109 -19.34 1.62 -3.79
C MET A 109 -19.75 0.59 -4.86
N GLN A 110 -18.99 -0.48 -5.04
CA GLN A 110 -19.34 -1.55 -5.98
C GLN A 110 -20.68 -2.20 -5.63
N GLU A 111 -20.94 -2.45 -4.35
CA GLU A 111 -22.23 -2.98 -3.90
C GLU A 111 -23.38 -2.03 -4.17
N CYS A 112 -23.23 -0.75 -3.84
CA CYS A 112 -24.24 0.28 -4.09
C CYS A 112 -24.58 0.37 -5.59
N ILE A 113 -23.56 0.35 -6.45
CA ILE A 113 -23.75 0.40 -7.91
C ILE A 113 -24.44 -0.87 -8.42
N LYS A 114 -24.00 -2.06 -7.98
CA LYS A 114 -24.58 -3.35 -8.40
C LYS A 114 -26.05 -3.50 -7.95
N LYS A 115 -26.42 -2.94 -6.80
CA LYS A 115 -27.79 -2.98 -6.25
C LYS A 115 -28.72 -1.91 -6.85
N SER A 116 -28.20 -0.93 -7.59
CA SER A 116 -29.01 0.14 -8.16
C SER A 116 -29.89 -0.36 -9.30
N ALA A 117 -31.18 -0.03 -9.25
CA ALA A 117 -32.13 -0.32 -10.34
C ALA A 117 -31.94 0.60 -11.57
N HIS A 118 -31.14 1.67 -11.43
CA HIS A 118 -30.93 2.67 -12.47
C HIS A 118 -29.43 2.95 -12.69
N PRO A 119 -29.04 3.44 -13.89
CA PRO A 119 -27.68 3.89 -14.16
C PRO A 119 -27.22 4.93 -13.13
N VAL A 120 -26.08 4.67 -12.49
CA VAL A 120 -25.51 5.54 -11.46
C VAL A 120 -24.53 6.52 -12.09
N LYS A 121 -24.60 7.80 -11.69
CA LYS A 121 -23.57 8.80 -11.98
C LYS A 121 -22.72 8.99 -10.73
N VAL A 122 -21.42 8.75 -10.85
CA VAL A 122 -20.47 8.82 -9.73
C VAL A 122 -19.53 10.01 -9.97
N LEU A 123 -19.41 10.88 -8.97
CA LEU A 123 -18.37 11.90 -8.88
C LEU A 123 -17.35 11.41 -7.86
N ASN A 124 -16.09 11.29 -8.27
CA ASN A 124 -14.97 10.92 -7.42
C ASN A 124 -14.05 12.13 -7.25
#